data_AF-A0A382NJV4-F1
#
_entry.id   AF-A0A382NJV4-F1
#
_cell.length_a   1.000
_cell.length_b   1.000
_cell.length_c   1.000
_cell.angle_alpha   90.00
_cell.angle_beta   90.00
_cell.angle_gamma   90.00
#
_symmetry.space_group_name_H-M   'P 1'
#
loop_
_entity.id
_entity.type
_entity.pdbx_description
1 polymer ?
#
loop_
_entity_poly.entity_id
_entity_poly.type
_entity_poly.pdbx_seq_one_letter_code
_entity_poly.pdbx_strand_id
1 'polypeptide(L)'
;MKYFFNHIRIIINQSSILVGGQAVMEGVMMRVPGAYATAVRDPNGNIQTNRHDFISLSDKYPIFKKPLLRGIVGLFESLKIGFASLQWSAKIVAPEEESKTNKFVDFIMTILSFALALGLFFIAPIGLTTWLFEKDQDAFIFNL
;
A
#
# COMPACT_ATOMS: atom_id res chain seq x y z
N MET A 1 -20.11 -1.66 45.83
CA MET A 1 -19.97 -0.48 44.94
C MET A 1 -18.78 -0.58 43.96
N LYS A 2 -17.58 -1.01 44.39
CA LYS A 2 -16.40 -1.19 43.49
C LYS A 2 -16.62 -2.16 42.32
N TYR A 3 -17.34 -3.27 42.53
CA TYR A 3 -17.58 -4.28 41.48
C TYR A 3 -18.47 -3.77 40.33
N PHE A 4 -19.43 -2.91 40.65
CA PHE A 4 -20.33 -2.30 39.67
C PHE A 4 -19.58 -1.33 38.75
N PHE A 5 -18.69 -0.50 39.32
CA PHE A 5 -17.82 0.38 38.55
C PHE A 5 -16.84 -0.37 37.66
N ASN A 6 -16.29 -1.51 38.11
CA ASN A 6 -15.43 -2.35 37.28
C ASN A 6 -16.17 -2.99 36.11
N HIS A 7 -17.43 -3.41 36.29
CA HIS A 7 -18.26 -3.92 35.19
C HIS A 7 -18.59 -2.83 34.16
N ILE A 8 -18.92 -1.62 34.62
CA ILE A 8 -19.09 -0.45 33.74
C ILE A 8 -17.80 -0.16 32.97
N ARG A 9 -16.63 -0.25 33.62
CA ARG A 9 -15.33 -0.03 32.98
C ARG A 9 -15.03 -1.06 31.89
N ILE A 10 -15.44 -2.31 32.07
CA ILE A 10 -15.28 -3.39 31.08
C ILE A 10 -16.23 -3.20 29.89
N ILE A 11 -17.47 -2.75 30.13
CA ILE A 11 -18.45 -2.48 29.06
C ILE A 11 -18.04 -1.24 28.23
N ILE A 12 -17.46 -0.22 28.87
CA ILE A 12 -16.99 1.00 28.20
C ILE A 12 -15.67 0.75 27.44
N ASN A 13 -14.79 -0.09 27.98
CA ASN A 13 -13.52 -0.44 27.35
C ASN A 13 -13.67 -1.73 26.51
N GLN A 14 -14.48 -1.67 25.45
CA GLN A 14 -14.34 -2.64 24.37
C GLN A 14 -12.97 -2.40 23.74
N SER A 15 -11.95 -3.12 24.18
CA SER A 15 -10.65 -3.12 23.52
C SER A 15 -10.82 -3.83 22.18
N SER A 16 -11.37 -3.12 21.19
CA SER A 16 -11.38 -3.60 19.82
C SER A 16 -9.92 -3.74 19.40
N ILE A 17 -9.51 -4.98 19.17
CA ILE A 17 -8.21 -5.23 18.55
C ILE A 17 -8.22 -4.53 17.19
N LEU A 18 -7.23 -3.67 16.96
CA LEU A 18 -7.12 -2.98 15.67
C LEU A 18 -6.71 -4.02 14.62
N VAL A 19 -7.69 -4.50 13.86
CA VAL A 19 -7.50 -5.47 12.79
C VAL A 19 -7.65 -4.74 11.47
N GLY A 20 -6.68 -4.91 10.58
CA GLY A 20 -6.73 -4.43 9.21
C GLY A 20 -6.35 -5.54 8.24
N GLY A 21 -6.56 -5.32 6.95
CA GLY A 21 -6.19 -6.32 5.94
C GLY A 21 -6.05 -5.73 4.55
N GLN A 22 -5.59 -6.57 3.64
CA GLN A 22 -5.44 -6.28 2.22
C GLN A 22 -5.84 -7.52 1.42
N ALA A 23 -6.52 -7.32 0.28
CA ALA A 23 -6.73 -8.38 -0.69
C ALA A 23 -5.39 -8.73 -1.37
N VAL A 24 -5.13 -10.03 -1.54
CA VAL A 24 -3.98 -10.56 -2.29
C VAL A 24 -4.48 -11.50 -3.40
N MET A 25 -3.59 -11.99 -4.26
CA MET A 25 -3.98 -12.86 -5.37
C MET A 25 -4.60 -14.14 -4.82
N GLU A 26 -5.86 -14.44 -5.20
CA GLU A 26 -6.63 -15.61 -4.73
C GLU A 26 -6.65 -15.77 -3.20
N GLY A 27 -6.64 -14.66 -2.45
CA GLY A 27 -6.47 -14.71 -1.01
C GLY A 27 -6.69 -13.40 -0.25
N VAL A 28 -6.44 -13.45 1.06
CA VAL A 28 -6.53 -12.29 1.96
C VAL A 28 -5.34 -12.24 2.91
N MET A 29 -4.88 -11.02 3.20
CA MET A 29 -3.92 -10.73 4.26
C MET A 29 -4.60 -9.96 5.38
N MET A 30 -4.36 -10.38 6.63
CA MET A 30 -4.85 -9.72 7.84
C MET A 30 -3.68 -9.37 8.76
N ARG A 31 -3.72 -8.18 9.35
CA ARG A 31 -2.75 -7.65 10.30
C ARG A 31 -3.43 -7.31 11.61
N VAL A 32 -2.79 -7.72 12.70
CA VAL A 32 -3.18 -7.45 14.09
C VAL A 32 -1.98 -6.90 14.86
N PRO A 33 -2.16 -6.36 16.08
CA PRO A 33 -1.02 -6.03 16.92
C PRO A 33 -0.17 -7.27 17.19
N GLY A 34 1.10 -7.24 16.79
CA GLY A 34 2.06 -8.32 17.02
C GLY A 34 2.25 -9.31 15.86
N ALA A 35 1.36 -9.36 14.85
CA ALA A 35 1.49 -10.30 13.74
C ALA A 35 0.71 -9.88 12.49
N TYR A 36 1.09 -10.44 11.35
CA TYR A 36 0.26 -10.49 10.15
C TYR A 36 0.26 -11.89 9.56
N ALA A 37 -0.81 -12.23 8.85
CA ALA A 37 -0.96 -13.52 8.20
C ALA A 37 -1.64 -13.36 6.85
N THR A 38 -1.19 -14.16 5.89
CA THR A 38 -1.72 -14.21 4.53
C THR A 38 -2.22 -15.62 4.25
N ALA A 39 -3.40 -15.74 3.68
CA ALA A 39 -4.01 -17.00 3.25
C ALA A 39 -4.35 -16.91 1.76
N VAL A 40 -3.88 -17.88 0.97
CA VAL A 40 -4.00 -17.91 -0.49
C VAL A 40 -4.42 -19.30 -0.93
N ARG A 41 -5.34 -19.38 -1.91
CA ARG A 41 -5.71 -20.62 -2.55
C ARG A 41 -4.69 -20.97 -3.66
N ASP A 42 -4.13 -22.17 -3.60
CA ASP A 42 -3.26 -22.69 -4.66
C ASP A 42 -4.08 -23.15 -5.88
N PRO A 43 -3.45 -23.39 -7.05
CA PRO A 43 -4.16 -23.89 -8.24
C PRO A 43 -4.82 -25.26 -8.06
N ASN A 44 -4.39 -26.04 -7.06
CA ASN A 44 -4.97 -27.34 -6.72
C ASN A 44 -6.17 -27.21 -5.76
N GLY A 45 -6.51 -25.99 -5.34
CA GLY A 45 -7.62 -25.69 -4.44
C GLY A 45 -7.30 -25.74 -2.94
N ASN A 46 -6.06 -26.03 -2.54
CA ASN A 46 -5.65 -26.02 -1.13
C ASN A 46 -5.37 -24.60 -0.64
N ILE A 47 -5.57 -24.36 0.65
CA ILE A 47 -5.27 -23.06 1.27
C ILE A 47 -3.87 -23.10 1.88
N GLN A 48 -2.98 -22.29 1.33
CA GLN A 48 -1.67 -22.03 1.91
C GLN A 48 -1.74 -20.82 2.83
N THR A 49 -1.13 -20.95 4.01
CA THR A 49 -1.10 -19.86 5.00
C THR A 49 0.32 -19.52 5.38
N ASN A 50 0.56 -18.25 5.65
CA ASN A 50 1.86 -17.75 6.02
C ASN A 50 1.73 -16.65 7.06
N ARG A 51 2.23 -16.92 8.26
CA ARG A 51 2.14 -16.03 9.43
C ARG A 51 3.52 -15.51 9.78
N HIS A 52 3.60 -14.23 10.08
CA HIS A 52 4.80 -13.56 10.53
C HIS A 52 4.52 -12.76 11.80
N ASP A 53 5.42 -12.85 12.78
CA ASP A 53 5.42 -11.93 13.92
C ASP A 53 5.94 -10.57 13.47
N PHE A 54 5.27 -9.52 13.92
CA PHE A 54 5.55 -8.16 13.49
C PHE A 54 5.33 -7.17 14.63
N ILE A 55 6.38 -6.40 14.92
CA ILE A 55 6.35 -5.29 15.87
C ILE A 55 6.73 -4.04 15.08
N SER A 56 5.89 -3.01 15.12
CA SER A 56 6.19 -1.75 14.44
C SER A 56 7.42 -1.08 15.05
N LEU A 57 8.25 -0.45 14.22
CA LEU A 57 9.33 0.41 14.65
C LEU A 57 8.82 1.55 15.52
N SER A 58 7.61 2.03 15.26
CA SER A 58 6.95 3.06 16.07
C SER A 58 6.66 2.57 17.49
N ASP A 59 6.42 1.27 17.67
CA ASP A 59 6.21 0.67 19.00
C ASP A 59 7.54 0.39 19.70
N LYS A 60 8.56 -0.02 18.95
CA LYS A 60 9.90 -0.32 19.48
C LYS A 60 10.65 0.93 19.95
N TYR A 61 10.56 2.05 19.23
CA TYR A 61 11.28 3.29 19.57
C TYR A 61 10.33 4.48 19.71
N PRO A 62 10.28 5.16 20.88
CA PRO A 62 9.37 6.28 21.14
C PRO A 62 9.53 7.47 20.17
N ILE A 63 10.72 7.66 19.59
CA ILE A 63 10.99 8.78 18.69
C ILE A 63 10.16 8.72 17.41
N PHE A 64 9.82 7.52 16.94
CA PHE A 64 9.00 7.31 15.75
C PHE A 64 7.49 7.51 16.01
N LYS A 65 7.06 7.75 17.26
CA LYS A 65 5.65 8.05 17.58
C LYS A 65 5.24 9.50 17.29
N LYS A 66 6.19 10.38 16.94
CA LYS A 66 5.89 11.76 16.52
C LYS A 66 5.01 11.74 15.26
N PRO A 67 3.99 12.61 15.12
CA PRO A 67 2.94 12.48 14.09
C PRO A 67 3.45 12.33 12.65
N LEU A 68 4.47 13.11 12.26
CA LEU A 68 5.08 13.02 10.93
C LEU A 68 5.85 11.70 10.74
N LEU A 69 6.74 11.37 11.69
CA LEU A 69 7.55 10.15 11.63
C LEU A 69 6.69 8.89 11.72
N ARG A 70 5.62 8.92 12.52
CA ARG A 70 4.64 7.84 12.67
C ARG A 70 3.97 7.52 11.34
N GLY A 71 3.58 8.55 10.60
CA GLY A 71 3.00 8.40 9.26
C GLY A 71 3.97 7.75 8.28
N ILE A 72 5.21 8.25 8.21
CA ILE A 72 6.24 7.73 7.30
C ILE A 72 6.57 6.27 7.62
N VAL A 73 6.83 5.95 8.89
CA VAL A 73 7.17 4.59 9.32
C VAL A 73 5.99 3.65 9.08
N GLY A 74 4.77 4.05 9.45
CA GLY A 74 3.58 3.24 9.24
C GLY A 74 3.30 2.97 7.76
N LEU A 75 3.48 3.97 6.89
CA LEU A 75 3.35 3.81 5.44
C LEU A 75 4.39 2.83 4.90
N PHE A 76 5.65 3.03 5.25
CA PHE A 76 6.75 2.16 4.81
C PHE A 76 6.52 0.70 5.24
N GLU A 77 6.14 0.47 6.50
CA GLU A 77 5.83 -0.87 7.01
C GLU A 77 4.65 -1.49 6.28
N SER A 78 3.60 -0.72 6.02
CA SER A 78 2.39 -1.22 5.35
C SER A 78 2.68 -1.57 3.89
N LEU A 79 3.45 -0.74 3.17
CA LEU A 79 3.91 -1.03 1.82
C LEU A 79 4.78 -2.28 1.79
N LYS A 80 5.77 -2.37 2.69
CA LYS A 80 6.67 -3.53 2.75
C LYS A 80 5.91 -4.84 2.97
N ILE A 81 4.99 -4.86 3.93
CA ILE A 81 4.18 -6.06 4.24
C ILE A 81 3.22 -6.37 3.08
N GLY A 82 2.56 -5.34 2.52
CA GLY A 82 1.62 -5.47 1.41
C GLY A 82 2.29 -6.07 0.16
N PHE A 83 3.42 -5.50 -0.26
CA PHE A 83 4.19 -6.02 -1.40
C PHE A 83 4.73 -7.42 -1.16
N ALA A 84 5.27 -7.71 0.03
CA ALA A 84 5.75 -9.05 0.36
C ALA A 84 4.61 -10.10 0.30
N SER A 85 3.42 -9.74 0.81
CA SER A 85 2.25 -10.62 0.79
C SER A 85 1.71 -10.84 -0.62
N LEU A 86 1.67 -9.78 -1.44
CA LEU A 86 1.29 -9.87 -2.85
C LEU A 86 2.26 -10.77 -3.62
N GLN A 87 3.56 -10.55 -3.47
CA GLN A 87 4.58 -11.35 -4.15
C GLN A 87 4.52 -12.82 -3.72
N TRP A 88 4.32 -13.09 -2.43
CA TRP A 88 4.14 -14.45 -1.93
C TRP A 88 2.88 -15.12 -2.50
N SER A 89 1.76 -14.40 -2.56
CA SER A 89 0.52 -14.92 -3.17
C SER A 89 0.67 -15.22 -4.65
N ALA A 90 1.35 -14.35 -5.40
CA ALA A 90 1.61 -14.54 -6.82
C ALA A 90 2.45 -15.80 -7.07
N LYS A 91 3.47 -16.05 -6.24
CA LYS A 91 4.31 -17.26 -6.34
C LYS A 91 3.53 -18.56 -6.14
N ILE A 92 2.48 -18.54 -5.32
CA ILE A 92 1.64 -19.72 -5.08
C ILE A 92 0.66 -19.95 -6.22
N VAL A 93 0.07 -18.88 -6.74
CA VAL A 93 -0.91 -18.93 -7.84
C VAL A 93 -0.24 -19.26 -9.17
N ALA A 94 0.96 -18.72 -9.42
CA ALA A 94 1.71 -18.89 -10.66
C ALA A 94 3.18 -19.29 -10.38
N PRO A 95 3.44 -20.53 -9.93
CA PRO A 95 4.78 -20.98 -9.55
C PRO A 95 5.77 -21.06 -10.72
N GLU A 96 5.29 -21.13 -11.96
CA GLU A 96 6.13 -21.24 -13.17
C GLU A 96 6.59 -19.88 -13.73
N GLU A 97 6.07 -18.75 -13.22
CA GLU A 97 6.41 -17.39 -13.66
C GLU A 97 7.61 -16.78 -12.92
N GLU A 98 8.50 -17.58 -12.31
CA GLU A 98 9.80 -17.06 -11.83
C GLU A 98 10.70 -16.67 -13.01
N SER A 99 10.42 -15.47 -13.54
CA SER A 99 11.24 -14.53 -14.30
C SER A 99 12.39 -15.14 -15.12
N LYS A 100 12.07 -15.71 -16.28
CA LYS A 100 12.92 -15.54 -17.47
C LYS A 100 12.58 -14.20 -18.12
N THR A 101 12.87 -13.10 -17.44
CA THR A 101 12.66 -11.79 -18.04
C THR A 101 13.71 -11.59 -19.14
N ASN A 102 13.24 -11.40 -20.37
CA ASN A 102 14.13 -11.11 -21.49
C ASN A 102 14.76 -9.73 -21.27
N LYS A 103 16.09 -9.65 -21.23
CA LYS A 103 16.84 -8.38 -21.07
C LYS A 103 16.42 -7.29 -22.07
N PHE A 104 15.93 -7.69 -23.24
CA PHE A 104 15.38 -6.78 -24.25
C PHE A 104 14.05 -6.14 -23.82
N VAL A 105 13.16 -6.93 -23.19
CA VAL A 105 11.89 -6.45 -22.66
C VAL A 105 12.14 -5.48 -21.51
N ASP A 106 13.07 -5.80 -20.61
CA ASP A 106 13.46 -4.89 -19.52
C ASP A 106 13.99 -3.55 -20.04
N PHE A 107 14.80 -3.58 -21.10
CA PHE A 107 15.31 -2.36 -21.72
C PHE A 107 14.19 -1.49 -22.32
N ILE A 108 13.25 -2.09 -23.05
CA ILE A 108 12.09 -1.36 -23.60
C ILE A 108 11.22 -0.80 -22.47
N MET A 109 10.92 -1.60 -21.45
CA MET A 109 10.10 -1.15 -20.31
C MET A 109 10.75 -0.01 -19.55
N THR A 110 12.09 -0.02 -19.45
CA THR A 110 12.85 1.07 -18.85
C THR A 110 12.72 2.36 -19.65
N ILE A 111 12.92 2.30 -20.98
CA ILE A 111 12.76 3.46 -21.86
C ILE A 111 11.33 4.00 -21.81
N LEU A 112 10.34 3.12 -21.90
CA LEU A 112 8.92 3.49 -21.85
C LEU A 112 8.58 4.17 -20.52
N SER A 113 9.06 3.62 -19.40
CA SER A 113 8.85 4.21 -18.07
C SER A 113 9.47 5.60 -17.97
N PHE A 114 10.68 5.78 -18.51
CA PHE A 114 11.35 7.08 -18.53
C PHE A 114 10.60 8.10 -19.39
N ALA A 115 10.15 7.68 -20.58
CA ALA A 115 9.37 8.52 -21.48
C ALA A 115 8.02 8.91 -20.87
N LEU A 116 7.32 7.96 -20.23
CA LEU A 116 6.06 8.22 -19.54
C LEU A 116 6.27 9.18 -18.37
N ALA A 117 7.34 9.00 -17.58
CA ALA A 117 7.66 9.90 -16.48
C ALA A 117 7.90 11.34 -16.97
N LEU A 118 8.76 11.53 -17.98
CA LEU A 118 8.97 12.86 -18.58
C LEU A 118 7.69 13.41 -19.22
N GLY A 119 6.93 12.55 -19.87
CA GLY A 119 5.62 12.85 -20.45
C GLY A 119 4.64 13.38 -19.42
N LEU A 120 4.47 12.69 -18.30
CA LEU A 120 3.43 12.97 -17.31
C LEU A 120 3.83 14.06 -16.32
N PHE A 121 5.13 14.19 -15.98
CA PHE A 121 5.59 15.17 -14.99
C PHE A 121 6.15 16.46 -15.58
N PHE A 122 6.58 16.48 -16.84
CA PHE A 122 7.10 17.70 -17.49
C PHE A 122 6.23 18.12 -18.66
N ILE A 123 6.08 17.26 -19.67
CA ILE A 123 5.42 17.63 -20.92
C ILE A 123 3.93 17.88 -20.71
N ALA A 124 3.24 17.03 -19.94
CA ALA A 124 1.81 17.17 -19.68
C ALA A 124 1.49 18.44 -18.88
N PRO A 125 2.17 18.76 -17.76
CA PRO A 125 1.95 20.03 -17.08
C PRO A 125 2.24 21.25 -17.97
N ILE A 126 3.35 21.24 -18.72
CA ILE A 126 3.69 22.34 -19.62
C ILE A 126 2.60 22.51 -20.69
N GLY A 127 2.23 21.44 -21.39
CA GLY A 127 1.19 21.46 -22.42
C GLY A 127 -0.19 21.83 -21.89
N LEU A 128 -0.55 21.35 -20.70
CA LEU A 128 -1.81 21.72 -20.03
C LEU A 128 -1.82 23.18 -19.65
N THR A 129 -0.73 23.70 -19.08
CA THR A 129 -0.64 25.12 -18.71
C THR A 129 -0.66 26.01 -19.95
N THR A 130 0.07 25.68 -21.01
CA THR A 130 0.05 26.48 -22.24
C THR A 130 -1.34 26.49 -22.87
N TRP A 131 -2.00 25.33 -22.96
CA TRP A 131 -3.37 25.26 -23.50
C TRP A 131 -4.41 26.01 -22.63
N LEU A 132 -4.28 25.94 -21.31
CA LEU A 132 -5.16 26.65 -20.38
C LEU A 132 -4.94 28.17 -20.44
N PHE A 133 -3.69 28.64 -20.47
CA PHE A 133 -3.34 30.06 -20.42
C PHE A 133 -3.31 30.76 -21.80
N GLU A 134 -3.20 30.03 -22.92
CA GLU A 134 -3.41 30.61 -24.26
C GLU A 134 -4.87 31.06 -24.45
N LYS A 135 -5.82 30.41 -23.77
CA LYS A 135 -7.24 30.78 -23.81
C LYS A 135 -7.58 32.07 -23.04
N ASP A 136 -6.69 32.51 -22.15
CA ASP A 136 -6.82 33.78 -21.42
C ASP A 136 -6.30 34.99 -22.24
N GLN A 137 -5.59 34.76 -23.36
CA GLN A 137 -5.07 35.84 -24.22
C GLN A 137 -6.00 36.21 -25.39
N ASP A 138 -7.13 35.51 -25.55
CA ASP A 138 -8.16 35.93 -26.50
C ASP A 138 -8.83 37.21 -25.99
N ALA A 139 -8.62 38.32 -26.71
CA ALA A 139 -9.13 39.66 -26.38
C ALA A 139 -10.66 39.72 -26.15
N PHE A 140 -11.39 38.67 -26.54
CA PHE A 140 -12.83 38.50 -26.31
C PHE A 140 -13.19 38.05 -24.88
N ILE A 141 -12.36 37.25 -24.20
CA ILE A 141 -12.62 36.78 -22.82
C ILE A 141 -12.22 37.85 -21.80
N PHE A 142 -11.20 38.66 -22.10
CA PHE A 142 -10.75 39.75 -21.22
C PHE A 142 -11.69 40.96 -21.19
N ASN A 143 -12.51 41.15 -22.23
CA ASN A 143 -13.46 42.27 -22.37
C ASN A 143 -14.92 41.89 -22.08
N LEU A 144 -15.18 40.65 -21.62
CA LEU A 144 -16.49 40.21 -21.12
C LEU A 144 -16.49 40.24 -19.59
#